data_AF-A0A9E6F0W3-F1
#
_entry.id   AF-A0A9E6F0W3-F1
#
_cell.length_a   1.000
_cell.length_b   1.000
_cell.length_c   1.000
_cell.angle_alpha   90.00
_cell.angle_beta   90.00
_cell.angle_gamma   90.00
#
_symmetry.space_group_name_H-M   'P 1'
#
loop_
_entity.id
_entity.type
_entity.pdbx_description
1 polymer ?
#
loop_
_entity_poly.entity_id
_entity_poly.type
_entity_poly.pdbx_seq_one_letter_code
_entity_poly.pdbx_strand_id
1 'polypeptide(L)' 'YKFDVAMLPIGGYYTLDSKQASEAVKLLNPKVVIPMHYKTFPVLAQSIDEFAKYVKEKTPKVKIVALKPGETYQL' A
#
# COMPACT_ATOMS: atom_id res chain seq x y z
N TYR A 1 -12.82 10.75 9.47
CA TYR A 1 -12.44 9.57 10.29
C TYR A 1 -10.93 9.53 10.44
N LYS A 2 -10.41 9.04 11.57
CA LYS A 2 -8.97 8.78 11.75
C LYS A 2 -8.74 7.28 11.61
N PHE A 3 -7.91 6.90 10.65
CA PHE A 3 -7.52 5.50 10.45
C PHE A 3 -6.13 5.28 11.02
N ASP A 4 -5.97 4.32 11.92
CA ASP A 4 -4.65 3.93 12.42
C ASP A 4 -3.89 3.12 11.37
N VAL A 5 -4.57 2.19 10.69
CA VAL A 5 -4.01 1.35 9.62
C VAL A 5 -4.97 1.28 8.44
N ALA A 6 -4.43 1.31 7.22
CA ALA A 6 -5.14 0.91 6.01
C ALA A 6 -4.36 -0.20 5.29
N MET A 7 -5.04 -1.27 4.91
CA MET A 7 -4.49 -2.32 4.05
C MET A 7 -5.03 -2.12 2.64
N LEU A 8 -4.16 -2.00 1.63
CA LEU A 8 -4.57 -1.68 0.26
C LEU A 8 -3.97 -2.66 -0.75
N PRO A 9 -4.79 -3.23 -1.66
CA PRO A 9 -4.28 -4.04 -2.73
C PRO A 9 -3.57 -3.16 -3.77
N ILE A 10 -2.39 -3.58 -4.22
CA ILE A 10 -1.57 -2.83 -5.20
C ILE A 10 -1.25 -3.64 -6.46
N GLY A 11 -2.03 -4.70 -6.72
CA GLY A 11 -1.76 -5.68 -7.76
C GLY A 11 -1.95 -5.17 -9.20
N GLY A 12 -2.69 -4.08 -9.41
CA GLY A 12 -2.88 -3.40 -10.71
C GLY A 12 -3.73 -4.12 -11.78
N TYR A 13 -3.88 -5.44 -11.72
CA TYR A 13 -4.63 -6.19 -12.74
C TYR A 13 -6.13 -6.32 -12.39
N TYR A 14 -6.44 -6.82 -11.21
CA TYR A 14 -7.82 -6.98 -10.70
C TYR A 14 -8.16 -5.98 -9.58
N THR A 15 -7.17 -5.19 -9.16
CA THR A 15 -7.26 -4.27 -8.02
C THR A 15 -6.65 -2.92 -8.41
N LEU A 16 -6.51 -2.01 -7.45
CA LEU A 16 -5.81 -0.76 -7.66
C LEU A 16 -4.36 -1.02 -8.11
N ASP A 17 -3.89 -0.21 -9.06
CA ASP A 17 -2.48 -0.10 -9.38
C ASP A 17 -1.74 0.78 -8.33
N SER A 18 -0.41 0.84 -8.42
CA SER A 18 0.43 1.63 -7.50
C SER A 18 0.02 3.12 -7.40
N LYS A 19 -0.39 3.73 -8.51
CA LYS A 19 -0.79 5.14 -8.57
C LYS A 19 -2.17 5.33 -7.94
N GLN A 20 -3.13 4.50 -8.30
CA GLN A 20 -4.49 4.52 -7.74
C GLN A 20 -4.47 4.25 -6.22
N ALA A 21 -3.70 3.25 -5.78
CA ALA A 21 -3.53 2.97 -4.36
C ALA A 21 -2.92 4.15 -3.60
N SER A 22 -1.95 4.87 -4.18
CA SER A 22 -1.41 6.09 -3.55
C SER A 22 -2.44 7.22 -3.41
N GLU A 23 -3.39 7.35 -4.35
CA GLU A 23 -4.50 8.30 -4.21
C GLU A 23 -5.46 7.86 -3.11
N ALA A 24 -5.74 6.56 -2.99
CA ALA A 24 -6.53 6.03 -1.87
C ALA A 24 -5.86 6.32 -0.52
N VAL A 25 -4.52 6.17 -0.41
CA VAL A 25 -3.77 6.56 0.80
C VAL A 25 -3.94 8.04 1.10
N LYS A 26 -3.87 8.91 0.09
CA LYS A 26 -4.08 10.35 0.26
C LYS A 26 -5.48 10.70 0.74
N LEU A 27 -6.50 10.03 0.20
CA LEU A 27 -7.90 10.25 0.59
C LEU A 27 -8.18 9.75 2.01
N LEU A 28 -7.64 8.60 2.39
CA LEU A 28 -7.83 7.99 3.71
C LEU A 28 -6.94 8.66 4.78
N ASN A 29 -5.75 9.10 4.41
CA ASN A 29 -4.74 9.68 5.30
C ASN A 29 -4.50 8.87 6.60
N PRO A 30 -4.18 7.57 6.51
CA PRO A 30 -3.95 6.72 7.67
C PRO A 30 -2.60 7.00 8.33
N LYS A 31 -2.39 6.58 9.59
CA LYS A 31 -1.04 6.62 10.20
C LYS A 31 -0.09 5.62 9.53
N VAL A 32 -0.59 4.42 9.24
CA VAL A 32 0.16 3.32 8.62
C VAL A 32 -0.59 2.79 7.40
N VAL A 33 0.14 2.47 6.33
CA VAL A 33 -0.39 1.72 5.19
C VAL A 33 0.40 0.43 4.99
N ILE A 34 -0.32 -0.66 4.75
CA ILE A 34 0.23 -1.99 4.46
C ILE A 34 -0.20 -2.38 3.05
N PRO A 35 0.71 -2.45 2.06
CA PRO A 35 0.38 -2.96 0.74
C PRO A 35 0.11 -4.46 0.79
N MET A 36 -0.89 -4.92 0.06
CA MET A 36 -1.26 -6.33 -0.08
C MET A 36 -1.57 -6.68 -1.53
N HIS A 37 -1.88 -7.97 -1.80
CA HIS A 37 -2.29 -8.46 -3.11
C HIS A 37 -1.29 -8.10 -4.25
N TYR A 38 -0.01 -8.35 -4.00
CA TYR A 38 1.08 -8.14 -4.95
C TYR A 38 2.06 -9.33 -4.88
N LYS A 39 2.87 -9.53 -5.92
CA LYS A 39 3.91 -10.57 -6.01
C LYS A 39 3.42 -12.03 -5.86
N THR A 40 2.11 -12.27 -5.83
CA THR A 40 1.54 -13.63 -5.73
C THR A 40 1.35 -14.30 -7.08
N PHE A 41 1.10 -13.53 -8.14
CA PHE A 41 0.92 -14.03 -9.51
C PHE A 41 1.74 -13.19 -10.50
N PRO A 42 2.19 -13.76 -11.65
CA PRO A 42 3.02 -13.05 -12.62
C PRO A 42 2.37 -11.76 -13.18
N VAL A 43 1.05 -11.75 -13.29
CA VAL A 43 0.28 -10.61 -13.82
C VAL A 43 0.16 -9.43 -12.85
N LEU A 44 0.48 -9.63 -11.57
CA LEU A 44 0.39 -8.59 -10.56
C LEU A 44 1.70 -7.80 -10.44
N ALA A 45 1.65 -6.63 -9.81
CA ALA A 45 2.86 -5.88 -9.43
C ALA A 45 3.85 -6.78 -8.67
N GLN A 46 5.10 -6.83 -9.13
CA GLN A 46 6.15 -7.68 -8.55
C GLN A 46 6.93 -7.00 -7.43
N SER A 47 6.73 -5.69 -7.24
CA SER A 47 7.35 -4.91 -6.18
C SER A 47 6.41 -3.82 -5.67
N ILE A 48 6.72 -3.30 -4.48
CA ILE A 48 6.05 -2.15 -3.86
C ILE A 48 6.74 -0.81 -4.19
N ASP A 49 7.84 -0.82 -4.95
CA ASP A 49 8.71 0.36 -5.12
C ASP A 49 7.97 1.58 -5.69
N GLU A 50 7.17 1.38 -6.74
CA GLU A 50 6.38 2.46 -7.35
C GLU A 50 5.31 2.99 -6.39
N PHE A 51 4.60 2.10 -5.69
CA PHE A 51 3.63 2.47 -4.67
C PHE A 51 4.30 3.28 -3.55
N ALA A 52 5.45 2.81 -3.06
CA ALA A 52 6.19 3.47 -2.00
C ALA A 52 6.70 4.85 -2.42
N LYS A 53 7.16 4.99 -3.67
CA LYS A 53 7.54 6.28 -4.26
C LYS A 53 6.35 7.25 -4.25
N TYR A 54 5.21 6.84 -4.81
CA TYR A 54 4.04 7.72 -4.90
C TYR A 54 3.47 8.10 -3.53
N VAL A 55 3.44 7.19 -2.56
CA VAL A 55 3.00 7.48 -1.20
C VAL A 55 3.94 8.45 -0.50
N LYS A 56 5.26 8.31 -0.68
CA LYS A 56 6.24 9.27 -0.12
C LYS A 56 6.10 10.66 -0.74
N GLU A 57 5.84 10.75 -2.04
CA GLU A 57 5.66 12.03 -2.74
C GLU A 57 4.36 12.74 -2.33
N LYS A 58 3.25 12.01 -2.20
CA LYS A 58 1.92 12.60 -1.94
C LYS A 58 1.59 12.74 -0.46
N THR A 59 2.07 11.81 0.35
CA THR A 59 1.71 11.68 1.78
C THR A 59 2.93 11.27 2.61
N PRO A 60 3.94 12.13 2.75
CA PRO A 60 5.22 11.78 3.39
C PRO A 60 5.10 11.41 4.88
N LYS A 61 3.98 11.76 5.52
CA LYS A 61 3.71 11.44 6.94
C LYS A 61 3.18 10.02 7.15
N VAL A 62 2.71 9.34 6.09
CA VAL A 62 2.15 8.00 6.20
C VAL A 62 3.28 6.98 6.25
N LYS A 63 3.29 6.12 7.27
CA LYS A 63 4.28 5.05 7.40
C LYS A 63 3.89 3.88 6.51
N ILE A 64 4.80 3.45 5.65
CA ILE A 64 4.60 2.26 4.80
C ILE A 64 5.22 1.06 5.51
N VAL A 65 4.43 0.02 5.75
CA VAL A 65 4.89 -1.22 6.37
C VAL A 65 4.65 -2.36 5.38
N ALA A 66 5.73 -2.86 4.79
CA ALA A 66 5.69 -3.99 3.88
C ALA A 66 5.85 -5.29 4.68
N LEU A 67 4.79 -6.10 4.74
CA LEU A 67 4.82 -7.40 5.41
C LEU A 67 5.04 -8.51 4.38
N LYS A 68 5.90 -9.46 4.71
CA LYS A 68 6.00 -10.74 4.01
C LYS A 68 4.91 -11.70 4.49
N PRO A 69 4.50 -12.68 3.68
CA PRO A 69 3.57 -13.72 4.13
C PRO A 69 4.05 -14.38 5.42
N GLY A 70 3.20 -14.39 6.45
CA GLY A 70 3.51 -14.92 7.78
C GLY A 70 4.03 -13.90 8.80
N GLU A 71 4.35 -12.67 8.39
CA GLU A 71 4.72 -11.59 9.32
C GLU A 71 3.48 -10.95 9.97
N THR A 72 3.66 -10.40 11.17
CA THR A 72 2.61 -9.72 11.94
C THR A 72 3.02 -8.28 12.23
N TYR A 73 2.04 -7.37 12.23
CA TYR A 73 2.21 -5.98 12.65
C TYR A 73 1.29 -5.69 13.84
N GLN A 74 1.84 -5.07 14.89
CA GLN A 74 1.12 -4.68 16.10
C GLN A 74 1.20 -3.18 16.31
N LEU A 75 0.10 -2.58 16.75
CA LEU A 75 -0.09 -1.14 16.95
C LEU A 75 0.29 -0.69 18.36
#